data_AF-A0A6V7LVH6-F1
#
_entry.id   AF-A0A6V7LVH6-F1
#
_cell.length_a   1.000
_cell.length_b   1.000
_cell.length_c   1.000
_cell.angle_alpha   90.00
_cell.angle_beta   90.00
_cell.angle_gamma   90.00
#
_symmetry.space_group_name_H-M   'P 1'
#
loop_
_entity.id
_entity.type
_entity.pdbx_description
1 polymer ?
#
loop_
_entity_poly.entity_id
_entity_poly.type
_entity_poly.pdbx_seq_one_letter_code
_entity_poly.pdbx_strand_id
1 'polypeptide(L)'
;STLSLSRVRAADAGTYICKATHGLQTVEIPTVVVVTGVVPHFSQAPRSFIALKPLPDSYFRFNIEVSFKPESYDGVILYTTQFPDSTGDYVILALDDGYPEFG
;
A
#
# COMPACT_ATOMS: atom_id res chain seq x y z
N SER A 1 -1.53 29.88 -9.61
CA SER A 1 -2.02 28.56 -10.08
C SER A 1 -1.55 27.51 -9.09
N THR A 2 -2.25 26.38 -8.99
CA THR A 2 -1.93 25.28 -8.07
C THR A 2 -1.51 24.05 -8.88
N LEU A 3 -0.39 23.43 -8.53
CA LEU A 3 0.02 22.14 -9.08
C LEU A 3 -0.62 21.00 -8.28
N SER A 4 -1.30 20.08 -8.96
CA SER A 4 -1.91 18.89 -8.34
C SER A 4 -1.39 17.63 -9.02
N LEU A 5 -0.84 16.69 -8.24
CA LEU A 5 -0.35 15.38 -8.71
C LEU A 5 -1.33 14.29 -8.23
N SER A 6 -2.02 13.62 -9.14
CA SER A 6 -3.09 12.65 -8.80
C SER A 6 -2.63 11.19 -8.73
N ARG A 7 -1.58 10.82 -9.47
CA ARG A 7 -1.00 9.46 -9.49
C ARG A 7 0.50 9.56 -9.32
N VAL A 8 0.90 9.83 -8.08
CA VAL A 8 2.28 10.07 -7.70
C VAL A 8 3.12 8.81 -7.92
N ARG A 9 4.25 8.96 -8.61
CA ARG A 9 5.26 7.92 -8.87
C ARG A 9 6.58 8.35 -8.24
N ALA A 10 7.50 7.42 -8.06
CA ALA A 10 8.85 7.73 -7.58
C ALA A 10 9.56 8.82 -8.43
N ALA A 11 9.27 8.86 -9.74
CA ALA A 11 9.81 9.87 -10.66
C ALA A 11 9.27 11.30 -10.43
N ASP A 12 8.18 11.46 -9.67
CA ASP A 12 7.62 12.77 -9.31
C ASP A 12 8.30 13.36 -8.05
N ALA A 13 9.25 12.63 -7.44
CA ALA A 13 10.06 13.16 -6.36
C ALA A 13 11.04 14.23 -6.89
N GLY A 14 11.18 15.33 -6.17
CA GLY A 14 12.07 16.41 -6.57
C GLY A 14 11.69 17.76 -5.96
N THR A 15 12.41 18.80 -6.38
CA THR A 15 12.14 20.18 -5.94
C THR A 15 11.22 20.87 -6.94
N TYR A 16 10.08 21.35 -6.45
CA TYR A 16 9.14 22.17 -7.20
C TYR A 16 9.26 23.62 -6.75
N ILE A 17 9.17 24.55 -7.71
CA ILE A 17 9.25 25.99 -7.41
C ILE A 17 7.85 26.57 -7.49
N CYS A 18 7.33 27.03 -6.35
CA CYS A 18 6.14 27.87 -6.33
C CYS A 18 6.56 29.30 -6.69
N LYS A 19 6.04 29.81 -7.81
CA LYS A 19 6.35 31.14 -8.31
C LYS A 19 5.12 32.04 -8.21
N ALA A 20 5.22 33.13 -7.46
CA ALA A 20 4.21 34.16 -7.35
C ALA A 20 4.74 35.48 -7.90
N THR A 21 4.01 36.13 -8.81
CA THR A 21 4.40 37.40 -9.41
C THR A 21 3.32 38.45 -9.13
N HIS A 22 3.71 39.61 -8.61
CA HIS A 22 2.85 40.75 -8.38
C HIS A 22 3.54 42.04 -8.86
N GLY A 23 3.09 42.55 -10.01
CA GLY A 23 3.74 43.68 -10.70
C GLY A 23 5.18 43.32 -11.09
N LEU A 24 6.14 44.12 -10.61
CA LEU A 24 7.58 43.89 -10.84
C LEU A 24 8.22 42.93 -9.82
N GLN A 25 7.50 42.50 -8.79
CA GLN A 25 8.03 41.59 -7.78
C GLN A 25 7.70 40.14 -8.16
N THR A 26 8.68 39.26 -8.05
CA THR A 26 8.50 37.82 -8.17
C THR A 26 9.11 37.15 -6.93
N VAL A 27 8.35 36.24 -6.33
CA VAL A 27 8.76 35.41 -5.20
C VAL A 27 8.79 33.96 -5.67
N GLU A 28 9.89 33.26 -5.41
CA GLU A 28 10.07 31.85 -5.71
C GLU A 28 10.32 31.08 -4.40
N ILE A 29 9.46 30.10 -4.11
CA ILE A 29 9.53 29.29 -2.89
C ILE A 29 9.78 27.83 -3.32
N PRO A 30 10.96 27.26 -3.04
CA PRO A 30 11.24 25.86 -3.32
C PRO A 30 10.52 24.95 -2.32
N THR A 31 9.85 23.92 -2.83
CA THR A 31 9.18 22.88 -2.07
C THR A 31 9.72 21.52 -2.49
N VAL A 32 10.25 20.75 -1.54
CA VAL A 32 10.75 19.40 -1.81
C VAL A 32 9.60 18.41 -1.68
N VAL A 33 9.31 17.67 -2.75
CA VAL A 33 8.35 16.57 -2.77
C VAL A 33 9.13 15.27 -2.61
N VAL A 34 8.84 14.55 -1.53
CA VAL A 34 9.38 13.21 -1.26
C VAL A 34 8.25 12.20 -1.49
N VAL A 35 8.53 11.18 -2.29
CA VAL A 35 7.60 10.07 -2.53
C VAL A 35 8.02 8.91 -1.65
N THR A 36 7.43 8.81 -0.46
CA THR A 36 7.70 7.70 0.48
C THR A 36 6.73 6.56 0.24
N GLY A 37 7.26 5.38 -0.07
CA GLY A 37 6.52 4.11 -0.12
C GLY A 37 5.35 4.10 -1.10
N VAL A 38 5.52 3.46 -2.26
CA VAL A 38 4.37 3.11 -3.10
C VAL A 38 3.49 2.12 -2.33
N VAL A 39 2.29 2.53 -1.92
CA VAL A 39 1.30 1.63 -1.33
C VAL A 39 0.72 0.81 -2.49
N PRO A 40 0.88 -0.52 -2.50
CA PRO A 40 0.32 -1.35 -3.56
C PRO A 40 -1.21 -1.25 -3.56
N HIS A 41 -1.80 -1.04 -4.74
CA HIS A 41 -3.25 -1.05 -4.93
C HIS A 41 -3.67 -2.39 -5.57
N PHE A 42 -4.63 -3.07 -4.96
CA PHE A 42 -5.09 -4.40 -5.36
C PHE A 42 -6.53 -4.31 -5.86
N SER A 43 -6.72 -4.14 -7.17
CA SER A 43 -8.03 -3.93 -7.80
C SER A 43 -8.76 -5.22 -8.24
N GLN A 44 -8.19 -6.40 -7.97
CA GLN A 44 -8.75 -7.71 -8.29
C GLN A 44 -8.96 -8.02 -9.79
N ALA A 45 -8.44 -7.22 -10.73
CA ALA A 45 -8.70 -7.42 -12.16
C ALA A 45 -7.52 -8.07 -12.93
N PRO A 46 -7.54 -9.40 -13.23
CA PRO A 46 -8.50 -10.43 -12.82
C PRO A 46 -8.16 -11.11 -11.48
N ARG A 47 -6.92 -10.92 -11.00
CA ARG A 47 -6.45 -11.35 -9.68
C ARG A 47 -5.26 -10.49 -9.32
N SER A 48 -5.27 -9.86 -8.14
CA SER A 48 -4.17 -9.00 -7.70
C SER A 48 -3.74 -9.39 -6.29
N PHE A 49 -2.52 -9.89 -6.14
CA PHE A 49 -1.93 -10.28 -4.86
C PHE A 49 -0.41 -10.20 -4.94
N ILE A 50 0.23 -10.13 -3.77
CA ILE A 50 1.66 -10.37 -3.63
C ILE A 50 1.83 -11.74 -2.99
N ALA A 51 2.68 -12.58 -3.58
CA ALA A 51 3.12 -13.82 -2.97
C ALA A 51 4.52 -13.61 -2.37
N LEU A 52 4.64 -13.85 -1.07
CA LEU A 52 5.91 -13.83 -0.36
C LEU A 52 6.47 -15.24 -0.24
N LYS A 53 7.79 -15.35 -0.09
CA LYS A 53 8.43 -16.65 0.18
C LYS A 53 7.99 -17.16 1.56
N PRO A 54 7.86 -18.48 1.76
CA PRO A 54 7.61 -19.05 3.09
C PRO A 54 8.66 -18.55 4.10
N LEU A 55 8.20 -18.24 5.31
CA LEU A 55 9.07 -17.82 6.39
C LEU A 55 9.84 -19.04 6.92
N PRO A 56 11.18 -19.05 6.92
CA PRO A 56 11.95 -20.11 7.54
C PRO A 56 11.65 -20.14 9.05
N ASP A 57 11.61 -21.33 9.63
CA ASP A 57 11.42 -21.55 11.07
C ASP A 57 10.15 -20.92 11.69
N SER A 58 9.13 -20.64 10.87
CA SER A 58 7.87 -20.01 11.30
C SER A 58 6.91 -20.94 12.07
N TYR A 59 7.28 -22.21 12.24
CA TYR A 59 6.43 -23.25 12.82
C TYR A 59 6.14 -23.06 14.32
N PHE A 60 6.86 -22.17 15.03
CA PHE A 60 6.62 -21.90 16.46
C PHE A 60 6.14 -20.48 16.78
N ARG A 61 6.55 -19.46 16.01
CA ARG A 61 6.15 -18.07 16.26
C ARG A 61 6.32 -17.22 15.02
N PHE A 62 5.29 -16.47 14.68
CA PHE A 62 5.35 -15.44 13.66
C PHE A 62 4.68 -14.17 14.19
N ASN A 63 5.10 -13.01 13.68
CA ASN A 63 4.49 -11.72 13.97
C ASN A 63 4.12 -11.06 12.65
N ILE A 64 2.93 -10.47 12.58
CA ILE A 64 2.44 -9.78 11.38
C ILE A 64 1.96 -8.41 11.80
N GLU A 65 2.46 -7.40 11.11
CA GLU A 65 1.98 -6.03 11.21
C GLU A 65 1.59 -5.58 9.80
N VAL A 66 0.34 -5.20 9.62
CA VAL A 66 -0.20 -4.77 8.33
C VAL A 66 -1.06 -3.54 8.50
N SER A 67 -0.85 -2.55 7.64
CA SER A 67 -1.70 -1.38 7.49
C SER A 67 -2.35 -1.45 6.11
N PHE A 68 -3.68 -1.40 6.07
CA PHE A 68 -4.45 -1.49 4.84
C PHE A 68 -5.57 -0.44 4.84
N LYS A 69 -5.97 -0.03 3.63
CA LYS A 69 -7.12 0.85 3.40
C LYS A 69 -8.08 0.09 2.49
N PRO A 70 -9.11 -0.58 3.04
CA PRO A 70 -10.00 -1.40 2.24
C PRO A 70 -10.91 -0.53 1.37
N GLU A 71 -11.20 -0.99 0.16
CA GLU A 71 -12.21 -0.42 -0.74
C GLU A 71 -13.51 -1.25 -0.75
N SER A 72 -13.52 -2.38 -0.02
CA SER A 72 -14.63 -3.31 0.15
C SER A 72 -14.72 -3.71 1.63
N TYR A 73 -15.92 -4.00 2.11
CA TYR A 73 -16.14 -4.48 3.48
C TYR A 73 -15.68 -5.94 3.64
N ASP A 74 -15.67 -6.71 2.57
CA ASP A 74 -15.26 -8.11 2.57
C ASP A 74 -14.01 -8.32 1.72
N GLY A 75 -13.09 -9.17 2.20
CA GLY A 75 -11.91 -9.58 1.43
C GLY A 75 -10.77 -10.15 2.26
N VAL A 76 -9.88 -10.90 1.60
CA VAL A 76 -8.69 -11.49 2.23
C VAL A 76 -7.54 -10.49 2.26
N ILE A 77 -6.94 -10.29 3.44
CA ILE A 77 -5.75 -9.45 3.63
C ILE A 77 -4.48 -10.31 3.57
N LEU A 78 -4.50 -11.46 4.25
CA LEU A 78 -3.39 -12.42 4.28
C LEU A 78 -3.95 -13.84 4.25
N TYR A 79 -3.31 -14.70 3.48
CA TYR A 79 -3.59 -16.13 3.46
C TYR A 79 -2.28 -16.92 3.39
N THR A 80 -2.13 -17.91 4.25
CA THR A 80 -1.02 -18.85 4.23
C THR A 80 -1.54 -20.27 4.39
N THR A 81 -0.91 -21.22 3.71
CA THR A 81 -1.25 -22.65 3.76
C THR A 81 0.02 -23.45 4.01
N GLN A 82 -0.08 -24.53 4.79
CA GLN A 82 1.02 -25.44 5.06
C GLN A 82 1.52 -26.11 3.78
N PHE A 83 0.58 -26.57 2.94
CA PHE A 83 0.89 -27.23 1.68
C PHE A 83 0.29 -26.49 0.47
N PRO A 84 0.96 -26.50 -0.70
CA PRO A 84 0.48 -25.83 -1.90
C PRO A 84 -0.85 -26.36 -2.45
N ASP A 85 -1.19 -27.62 -2.14
CA ASP A 85 -2.45 -28.27 -2.50
C ASP A 85 -3.62 -27.88 -1.58
N SER A 86 -3.42 -26.90 -0.69
CA SER A 86 -4.39 -26.44 0.31
C SER A 86 -4.77 -27.51 1.34
N THR A 87 -3.93 -28.53 1.51
CA THR A 87 -4.05 -29.48 2.63
C THR A 87 -3.26 -28.99 3.84
N GLY A 88 -3.63 -29.50 5.02
CA GLY A 88 -2.96 -29.16 6.28
C GLY A 88 -3.49 -27.87 6.92
N ASP A 89 -2.65 -27.27 7.75
CA ASP A 89 -3.02 -26.07 8.51
C ASP A 89 -2.97 -24.81 7.62
N TYR A 90 -3.81 -23.84 7.95
CA TYR A 90 -3.81 -22.52 7.31
C TYR A 90 -3.94 -21.42 8.35
N VAL A 91 -3.57 -20.21 7.95
CA VAL A 91 -3.84 -18.98 8.69
C VAL A 91 -4.43 -17.97 7.72
N ILE A 92 -5.53 -17.34 8.11
CA ILE A 92 -6.19 -16.30 7.33
C ILE A 92 -6.45 -15.05 8.18
N LEU A 93 -6.18 -13.90 7.58
CA LEU A 93 -6.68 -12.61 8.06
C LEU A 93 -7.54 -12.01 6.95
N ALA A 94 -8.81 -11.76 7.26
CA ALA A 94 -9.79 -11.24 6.32
C ALA A 94 -10.59 -10.10 6.95
N LEU A 95 -11.40 -9.44 6.13
CA LEU A 95 -12.50 -8.60 6.57
C LEU A 95 -13.81 -9.33 6.32
N ASP A 96 -14.69 -9.30 7.32
CA ASP A 96 -16.10 -9.67 7.24
C ASP A 96 -16.95 -8.48 7.71
N ASP A 97 -17.78 -7.93 6.83
CA ASP A 97 -18.58 -6.73 7.08
C ASP A 97 -17.76 -5.54 7.66
N GLY A 98 -16.52 -5.40 7.21
CA GLY A 98 -15.59 -4.35 7.65
C GLY A 98 -14.84 -4.64 8.95
N TYR A 99 -15.05 -5.78 9.59
CA TYR A 99 -14.35 -6.19 10.81
C TYR A 99 -13.21 -7.16 10.50
N PRO A 100 -12.00 -6.96 11.06
CA PRO A 100 -10.91 -7.92 10.91
C PRO A 100 -11.22 -9.24 11.60
N GLU A 101 -11.17 -10.33 10.82
CA GLU A 101 -11.31 -11.70 11.30
C GLU A 101 -10.02 -12.48 11.13
N PHE A 102 -9.64 -13.22 12.18
CA PHE A 102 -8.46 -14.07 12.19
C PHE A 102 -8.90 -15.53 12.40
N GLY A 103 -8.45 -16.41 11.50
CA GLY A 103 -8.79 -17.83 11.50
C GLY A 103 -7.61 -18.73 11.21
#